data_AF-A0A395UZJ0-F1
#
_entry.id   AF-A0A395UZJ0-F1
#
_cell.length_a   1.000
_cell.length_b   1.000
_cell.length_c   1.000
_cell.angle_alpha   90.00
_cell.angle_beta   90.00
_cell.angle_gamma   90.00
#
_symmetry.space_group_name_H-M   'P 1'
#
loop_
_entity.id
_entity.type
_entity.pdbx_description
1 polymer ?
#
loop_
_entity_poly.entity_id
_entity_poly.type
_entity_poly.pdbx_seq_one_letter_code
_entity_poly.pdbx_strand_id
1 'polypeptide(L)'
;MMQQKEKLEKQLDFIREIDKEKEIFRQTYLADASRKENDAEHAWHMAIMTMLLSEYANEKIDVLKTVGMLLIHDIVEIDAGDTYAYDEAGKATQHEREQKAAERIYGLLPKEQGEPLLELWEEFEAQQTPEARFARTMDNIQPMLLNDASGGRSWREHSVKLSQILGRNKRTALGSEKIWDYAFNNILKKHVESGNIIDDEGIF
;
A
#
# COMPACT_ATOMS: atom_id res chain seq x y z
N MET A 1 13.09 32.19 18.75
CA MET A 1 11.89 32.79 18.12
C MET A 1 11.90 32.63 16.61
N MET A 2 12.91 33.12 15.87
CA MET A 2 12.97 32.99 14.41
C MET A 2 13.10 31.53 13.92
N GLN A 3 13.96 30.72 14.54
CA GLN A 3 14.11 29.28 14.23
C GLN A 3 12.85 28.44 14.53
N GLN A 4 12.06 28.82 15.55
CA GLN A 4 10.83 28.11 15.89
C GLN A 4 9.71 28.39 14.88
N LYS A 5 9.65 29.62 14.38
CA LYS A 5 8.73 30.01 13.31
C LYS A 5 9.07 29.28 12.01
N GLU A 6 10.33 29.27 11.61
CA GLU A 6 10.79 28.56 10.40
C GLU A 6 10.51 27.05 10.47
N LYS A 7 10.75 26.43 11.63
CA LYS A 7 10.40 25.02 11.86
C LYS A 7 8.92 24.74 11.65
N LEU A 8 8.06 25.57 12.24
CA LEU A 8 6.61 25.43 12.11
C LEU A 8 6.14 25.64 10.67
N GLU A 9 6.71 26.62 9.96
CA GLU A 9 6.38 26.88 8.54
C GLU A 9 6.68 25.65 7.68
N LYS A 10 7.87 25.04 7.82
CA LYS A 10 8.21 23.79 7.11
C LYS A 10 7.26 22.64 7.41
N GLN A 11 6.86 22.49 8.67
CA GLN A 11 5.89 21.46 9.07
C GLN A 11 4.53 21.70 8.41
N LEU A 12 4.03 22.93 8.44
CA LEU A 12 2.74 23.28 7.83
C LEU A 12 2.78 23.17 6.31
N ASP A 13 3.91 23.47 5.68
CA ASP A 13 4.09 23.33 4.24
C ASP A 13 4.11 21.87 3.82
N PHE A 14 4.78 20.99 4.56
CA PHE A 14 4.68 19.54 4.36
C PHE A 14 3.24 19.05 4.52
N ILE A 15 2.53 19.47 5.58
CA ILE A 15 1.13 19.06 5.82
C ILE A 15 0.21 19.51 4.68
N ARG A 16 0.48 20.67 4.06
CA ARG A 16 -0.26 21.11 2.87
C ARG A 16 0.14 20.34 1.61
N GLU A 17 1.41 19.98 1.47
CA GLU A 17 1.92 19.24 0.31
C GLU A 17 1.26 17.87 0.19
N ILE A 18 1.14 17.14 1.30
CA ILE A 18 0.59 15.77 1.30
C ILE A 18 -0.92 15.72 0.98
N ASP A 19 -1.62 16.86 0.97
CA ASP A 19 -3.02 16.93 0.52
C ASP A 19 -3.18 16.44 -0.93
N LYS A 20 -2.13 16.59 -1.75
CA LYS A 20 -2.09 16.14 -3.15
C LYS A 20 -2.25 14.63 -3.32
N GLU A 21 -1.92 13.83 -2.30
CA GLU A 21 -2.08 12.36 -2.33
C GLU A 21 -3.55 11.96 -2.60
N LYS A 22 -4.51 12.80 -2.23
CA LYS A 22 -5.95 12.58 -2.46
C LYS A 22 -6.34 12.59 -3.94
N GLU A 23 -5.49 13.14 -4.81
CA GLU A 23 -5.69 13.22 -6.26
C GLU A 23 -4.98 12.09 -7.02
N ILE A 24 -4.26 11.21 -6.33
CA ILE A 24 -3.63 10.04 -6.93
C ILE A 24 -4.60 8.86 -6.82
N PHE A 25 -5.07 8.37 -7.98
CA PHE A 25 -6.12 7.35 -8.07
C PHE A 25 -5.57 5.99 -8.49
N ARG A 26 -6.00 4.95 -7.76
CA ARG A 26 -5.63 3.55 -7.94
C ARG A 26 -6.57 2.85 -8.93
N GLN A 27 -6.19 1.66 -9.40
CA GLN A 27 -7.10 0.80 -10.18
C GLN A 27 -8.14 0.06 -9.34
N THR A 28 -7.96 0.02 -8.03
CA THR A 28 -8.91 -0.59 -7.08
C THR A 28 -10.19 0.24 -7.04
N TYR A 29 -11.36 -0.42 -7.09
CA TYR A 29 -12.64 0.24 -6.85
C TYR A 29 -12.98 0.22 -5.37
N LEU A 30 -13.76 1.20 -4.92
CA LEU A 30 -14.45 1.10 -3.63
C LEU A 30 -15.33 -0.16 -3.56
N ALA A 31 -15.68 -0.57 -2.34
CA ALA A 31 -16.46 -1.79 -2.09
C ALA A 31 -17.81 -1.83 -2.83
N ASP A 32 -18.44 -0.68 -3.04
CA ASP A 32 -19.70 -0.53 -3.78
C ASP A 32 -19.52 -0.34 -5.30
N ALA A 33 -18.27 -0.41 -5.77
CA ALA A 33 -17.86 -0.17 -7.15
C ALA A 33 -18.22 1.21 -7.74
N SER A 34 -18.53 2.20 -6.90
CA SER A 34 -19.00 3.53 -7.34
C SER A 34 -17.92 4.36 -8.04
N ARG A 35 -16.68 4.31 -7.54
CA ARG A 35 -15.51 4.97 -8.10
C ARG A 35 -14.23 4.21 -7.75
N LYS A 36 -13.12 4.67 -8.34
CA LYS A 36 -11.77 4.23 -7.97
C LYS A 36 -11.34 4.83 -6.65
N GLU A 37 -10.52 4.06 -5.94
CA GLU A 37 -9.85 4.44 -4.70
C GLU A 37 -8.73 5.46 -4.98
N ASN A 38 -8.38 6.32 -4.02
CA ASN A 38 -7.16 7.15 -3.99
C ASN A 38 -6.19 6.69 -2.89
N ASP A 39 -4.93 7.14 -2.94
CA ASP A 39 -3.92 6.62 -2.02
C ASP A 39 -4.15 7.05 -0.57
N ALA A 40 -4.66 8.26 -0.36
CA ALA A 40 -4.95 8.76 0.99
C ALA A 40 -6.03 7.91 1.70
N GLU A 41 -7.08 7.49 0.98
CA GLU A 41 -8.12 6.62 1.54
C GLU A 41 -7.66 5.16 1.65
N HIS A 42 -6.77 4.70 0.76
CA HIS A 42 -6.11 3.41 0.86
C HIS A 42 -5.26 3.30 2.14
N ALA A 43 -4.38 4.28 2.37
CA ALA A 43 -3.53 4.39 3.56
C ALA A 43 -4.36 4.44 4.85
N TRP A 44 -5.43 5.23 4.88
CA TRP A 44 -6.37 5.25 6.00
C TRP A 44 -6.98 3.87 6.28
N HIS A 45 -7.46 3.18 5.24
CA HIS A 45 -8.12 1.89 5.39
C HIS A 45 -7.15 0.86 5.97
N MET A 46 -5.91 0.83 5.49
CA MET A 46 -4.87 -0.06 6.01
C MET A 46 -4.47 0.27 7.44
N ALA A 47 -4.38 1.55 7.82
CA ALA A 47 -4.11 1.94 9.19
C ALA A 47 -5.17 1.36 10.16
N ILE A 48 -6.45 1.43 9.79
CA ILE A 48 -7.54 0.82 10.56
C ILE A 48 -7.42 -0.71 10.58
N MET A 49 -7.11 -1.34 9.43
CA MET A 49 -6.87 -2.78 9.36
C MET A 49 -5.74 -3.21 10.32
N THR A 50 -4.62 -2.49 10.35
CA THR A 50 -3.49 -2.81 11.24
C THR A 50 -3.87 -2.74 12.70
N MET A 51 -4.65 -1.73 13.12
CA MET A 51 -5.12 -1.62 14.50
C MET A 51 -6.01 -2.79 14.92
N LEU A 52 -6.80 -3.34 13.99
CA LEU A 52 -7.74 -4.42 14.27
C LEU A 52 -7.11 -5.82 14.11
N LEU A 53 -6.17 -5.97 13.18
CA LEU A 53 -5.66 -7.27 12.76
C LEU A 53 -4.26 -7.58 13.29
N SER A 54 -3.65 -6.69 14.09
CA SER A 54 -2.29 -6.88 14.63
C SER A 54 -2.14 -8.16 15.46
N GLU A 55 -3.22 -8.71 16.01
CA GLU A 55 -3.20 -10.01 16.71
C GLU A 55 -2.86 -11.20 15.79
N TYR A 56 -2.96 -11.01 14.47
CA TYR A 56 -2.63 -12.02 13.46
C TYR A 56 -1.25 -11.81 12.83
N ALA A 57 -0.46 -10.85 13.32
CA ALA A 57 0.93 -10.72 12.89
C ALA A 57 1.73 -11.97 13.30
N ASN A 58 2.57 -12.47 12.39
CA ASN A 58 3.42 -13.63 12.67
C ASN A 58 4.40 -13.36 13.81
N GLU A 59 4.87 -12.12 13.90
CA GLU A 59 5.78 -11.62 14.93
C GLU A 59 5.15 -10.41 15.62
N LYS A 60 5.53 -10.15 16.87
CA LYS A 60 5.06 -8.97 17.59
C LYS A 60 5.54 -7.70 16.87
N ILE A 61 4.62 -6.79 16.58
CA ILE A 61 4.89 -5.50 15.94
C ILE A 61 4.63 -4.35 16.92
N ASP A 62 5.30 -3.21 16.71
CA ASP A 62 4.83 -1.91 17.20
C ASP A 62 3.70 -1.39 16.31
N VAL A 63 2.46 -1.54 16.79
CA VAL A 63 1.25 -1.15 16.05
C VAL A 63 1.26 0.33 15.66
N LEU A 64 1.73 1.22 16.54
CA LEU A 64 1.74 2.66 16.24
C LEU A 64 2.77 2.98 15.16
N LYS A 65 3.95 2.37 15.23
CA LYS A 65 4.96 2.48 14.17
C LYS A 65 4.42 1.94 12.83
N THR A 66 3.79 0.77 12.82
CA THR A 66 3.23 0.18 11.59
C THR A 66 2.11 1.03 10.99
N VAL A 67 1.25 1.60 11.83
CA VAL A 67 0.23 2.57 11.39
C VAL A 67 0.89 3.81 10.78
N GLY A 68 1.91 4.37 11.44
CA GLY A 68 2.68 5.50 10.92
C GLY A 68 3.31 5.20 9.57
N MET A 69 3.88 4.02 9.41
CA MET A 69 4.49 3.53 8.15
C MET A 69 3.46 3.49 7.02
N LEU A 70 2.29 2.88 7.25
CA LEU A 70 1.22 2.79 6.26
C LEU A 70 0.61 4.16 5.91
N LEU A 71 0.55 5.09 6.84
CA LEU A 71 0.03 6.42 6.58
C LEU A 71 0.96 7.26 5.68
N ILE A 72 2.23 6.89 5.51
CA ILE A 72 3.19 7.65 4.70
C ILE A 72 3.70 6.90 3.47
N HIS A 73 3.44 5.60 3.36
CA HIS A 73 4.14 4.75 2.38
C HIS A 73 4.00 5.21 0.92
N ASP A 74 2.80 5.69 0.54
CA ASP A 74 2.48 6.13 -0.83
C ASP A 74 2.55 7.66 -1.01
N ILE A 75 2.99 8.44 0.00
CA ILE A 75 3.16 9.91 -0.14
C ILE A 75 4.11 10.24 -1.32
N VAL A 76 5.06 9.36 -1.60
CA VAL A 76 6.00 9.48 -2.73
C VAL A 76 5.29 9.48 -4.10
N GLU A 77 4.09 8.93 -4.19
CA GLU A 77 3.30 8.87 -5.42
C GLU A 77 2.74 10.23 -5.84
N ILE A 78 2.78 11.25 -4.97
CA ILE A 78 2.48 12.64 -5.32
C ILE A 78 3.32 13.10 -6.52
N ASP A 79 4.58 12.68 -6.59
CA ASP A 79 5.46 12.98 -7.73
C ASP A 79 5.69 11.79 -8.65
N ALA A 80 5.73 10.57 -8.09
CA ALA A 80 6.05 9.37 -8.85
C ALA A 80 4.86 8.85 -9.68
N GLY A 81 3.63 9.18 -9.25
CA GLY A 81 2.36 8.62 -9.70
C GLY A 81 2.13 7.16 -9.28
N ASP A 82 0.88 6.77 -9.09
CA ASP A 82 0.49 5.36 -8.84
C ASP A 82 0.98 4.47 -9.99
N THR A 83 1.73 3.43 -9.61
CA THR A 83 2.21 2.41 -10.55
C THR A 83 1.39 1.15 -10.35
N TYR A 84 0.48 0.88 -11.29
CA TYR A 84 -0.39 -0.29 -11.19
C TYR A 84 0.42 -1.58 -11.00
N ALA A 85 0.04 -2.38 -10.00
CA ALA A 85 0.82 -3.54 -9.59
C ALA A 85 0.96 -4.67 -10.64
N TYR A 86 0.21 -4.61 -11.75
CA TYR A 86 0.36 -5.55 -12.87
C TYR A 86 0.92 -4.90 -14.15
N ASP A 87 1.37 -3.64 -14.07
CA ASP A 87 2.06 -2.93 -15.16
C ASP A 87 3.58 -3.11 -15.08
N GLU A 88 4.11 -4.08 -15.83
CA GLU A 88 5.55 -4.35 -15.88
C GLU A 88 6.38 -3.20 -16.46
N ALA A 89 5.80 -2.39 -17.36
CA ALA A 89 6.52 -1.25 -17.94
C ALA A 89 6.64 -0.10 -16.93
N GLY A 90 5.58 0.19 -16.19
CA GLY A 90 5.57 1.21 -15.14
C GLY A 90 6.55 0.90 -14.00
N LYS A 91 6.67 -0.38 -13.63
CA LYS A 91 7.60 -0.87 -12.58
C LYS A 91 9.08 -0.65 -12.91
N ALA A 92 9.46 -0.65 -14.19
CA ALA A 92 10.86 -0.61 -14.60
C ALA A 92 11.63 0.61 -14.09
N THR A 93 10.93 1.73 -13.89
CA THR A 93 11.51 2.99 -13.39
C THR A 93 10.89 3.45 -12.07
N GLN A 94 10.04 2.62 -11.44
CA GLN A 94 9.29 2.95 -10.24
C GLN A 94 10.19 3.38 -9.08
N HIS A 95 11.14 2.50 -8.71
CA HIS A 95 12.04 2.75 -7.59
C HIS A 95 12.84 4.06 -7.74
N GLU A 96 13.30 4.40 -8.95
CA GLU A 96 14.02 5.65 -9.19
C GLU A 96 13.12 6.89 -9.04
N ARG A 97 11.86 6.81 -9.51
CA ARG A 97 10.89 7.90 -9.35
C ARG A 97 10.55 8.10 -7.88
N GLU A 98 10.23 7.03 -7.17
CA GLU A 98 9.83 7.08 -5.77
C GLU A 98 10.97 7.54 -4.86
N GLN A 99 12.20 7.10 -5.09
CA GLN A 99 13.37 7.58 -4.33
C GLN A 99 13.54 9.10 -4.48
N LYS A 100 13.45 9.63 -5.70
CA LYS A 100 13.54 11.08 -5.95
C LYS A 100 12.39 11.85 -5.28
N ALA A 101 11.20 11.28 -5.29
CA ALA A 101 10.02 11.85 -4.65
C ALA A 101 10.19 11.87 -3.11
N ALA A 102 10.65 10.76 -2.52
CA ALA A 102 10.91 10.64 -1.10
C ALA A 102 11.93 11.68 -0.61
N GLU A 103 13.06 11.81 -1.32
CA GLU A 103 14.10 12.80 -1.00
C GLU A 103 13.56 14.24 -1.06
N ARG A 104 12.72 14.56 -2.05
CA ARG A 104 12.11 15.89 -2.17
C ARG A 104 11.09 16.14 -1.06
N ILE A 105 10.12 15.24 -0.90
CA ILE A 105 8.93 15.45 -0.08
C ILE A 105 9.29 15.41 1.40
N TYR A 106 10.02 14.39 1.86
CA TYR A 106 10.48 14.35 3.25
C TYR A 106 11.55 15.42 3.53
N GLY A 107 12.29 15.85 2.51
CA GLY A 107 13.23 16.98 2.58
C GLY A 107 12.58 18.35 2.81
N LEU A 108 11.25 18.48 2.66
CA LEU A 108 10.52 19.71 3.02
C LEU A 108 10.52 19.94 4.54
N LEU A 109 10.61 18.87 5.33
CA LEU A 109 10.59 18.93 6.78
C LEU A 109 11.94 19.39 7.36
N PRO A 110 11.96 19.84 8.63
CA PRO A 110 13.19 19.90 9.41
C PRO A 110 13.87 18.52 9.42
N LYS A 111 15.20 18.50 9.36
CA LYS A 111 16.01 17.29 9.24
C LYS A 111 15.66 16.22 10.29
N GLU A 112 15.43 16.65 11.53
CA GLU A 112 15.06 15.79 12.66
C GLU A 112 13.67 15.13 12.55
N GLN A 113 12.85 15.52 11.56
CA GLN A 113 11.57 14.89 11.24
C GLN A 113 11.60 14.23 9.85
N GLY A 114 12.25 14.87 8.88
CA GLY A 114 12.35 14.34 7.51
C GLY A 114 13.14 13.04 7.44
N GLU A 115 14.31 12.96 8.08
CA GLU A 115 15.14 11.74 8.05
C GLU A 115 14.41 10.53 8.65
N PRO A 116 13.78 10.60 9.84
CA PRO A 116 13.02 9.47 10.36
C PRO A 116 11.84 9.01 9.48
N LEU A 117 11.17 9.93 8.77
CA LEU A 117 10.08 9.54 7.86
C LEU A 117 10.62 8.89 6.58
N LEU A 118 11.74 9.40 6.04
CA LEU A 118 12.42 8.77 4.92
C LEU A 118 12.90 7.35 5.29
N GLU A 119 13.54 7.18 6.45
CA GLU A 119 13.97 5.87 6.95
C GLU A 119 12.78 4.91 7.15
N LEU A 120 11.63 5.42 7.61
CA LEU A 120 10.43 4.60 7.80
C LEU A 120 9.82 4.16 6.46
N TRP A 121 9.85 5.01 5.44
CA TRP A 121 9.48 4.66 4.07
C TRP A 121 10.46 3.63 3.47
N GLU A 122 11.77 3.84 3.62
CA GLU A 122 12.79 2.87 3.17
C GLU A 122 12.62 1.50 3.86
N GLU A 123 12.25 1.49 5.15
CA GLU A 123 11.95 0.26 5.89
C GLU A 123 10.76 -0.51 5.29
N PHE A 124 9.69 0.21 4.92
CA PHE A 124 8.53 -0.37 4.24
C PHE A 124 8.90 -1.01 2.90
N GLU A 125 9.71 -0.32 2.11
CA GLU A 125 10.20 -0.80 0.80
C GLU A 125 11.11 -2.02 0.94
N ALA A 126 12.00 -2.03 1.94
CA ALA A 126 12.90 -3.15 2.18
C ALA A 126 12.16 -4.44 2.62
N GLN A 127 11.02 -4.31 3.30
CA GLN A 127 10.20 -5.42 3.82
C GLN A 127 10.98 -6.43 4.68
N GLN A 128 11.93 -5.93 5.49
CA GLN A 128 12.80 -6.78 6.30
C GLN A 128 12.36 -6.92 7.75
N THR A 129 11.72 -5.91 8.32
CA THR A 129 11.25 -5.89 9.70
C THR A 129 9.87 -6.54 9.85
N PRO A 130 9.50 -7.01 11.07
CA PRO A 130 8.15 -7.47 11.36
C PRO A 130 7.07 -6.44 10.97
N GLU A 131 7.29 -5.17 11.30
CA GLU A 131 6.39 -4.06 10.97
C GLU A 131 6.22 -3.91 9.45
N ALA A 132 7.32 -3.86 8.68
CA ALA A 132 7.26 -3.68 7.23
C ALA A 132 6.62 -4.87 6.52
N ARG A 133 6.87 -6.09 7.00
CA ARG A 133 6.22 -7.30 6.47
C ARG A 133 4.73 -7.28 6.73
N PHE A 134 4.31 -6.93 7.94
CA PHE A 134 2.88 -6.85 8.28
C PHE A 134 2.18 -5.70 7.55
N ALA A 135 2.81 -4.54 7.44
CA ALA A 135 2.33 -3.43 6.62
C ALA A 135 2.12 -3.86 5.17
N ARG A 136 3.12 -4.54 4.56
CA ARG A 136 2.99 -5.04 3.20
C ARG A 136 1.89 -6.11 3.04
N THR A 137 1.65 -6.92 4.07
CA THR A 137 0.48 -7.81 4.08
C THR A 137 -0.82 -7.02 3.99
N MET A 138 -0.97 -5.92 4.74
CA MET A 138 -2.19 -5.10 4.67
C MET A 138 -2.36 -4.45 3.29
N ASP A 139 -1.29 -3.89 2.73
CA ASP A 139 -1.23 -3.29 1.38
C ASP A 139 -1.64 -4.27 0.28
N ASN A 140 -1.23 -5.53 0.39
CA ASN A 140 -1.63 -6.53 -0.57
C ASN A 140 -3.06 -7.07 -0.36
N ILE A 141 -3.52 -7.18 0.88
CA ILE A 141 -4.82 -7.78 1.22
C ILE A 141 -5.98 -6.82 1.03
N GLN A 142 -5.80 -5.54 1.36
CA GLN A 142 -6.83 -4.51 1.23
C GLN A 142 -7.44 -4.46 -0.20
N PRO A 143 -6.66 -4.40 -1.29
CA PRO A 143 -7.23 -4.36 -2.64
C PRO A 143 -7.88 -5.69 -3.03
N MET A 144 -7.48 -6.82 -2.43
CA MET A 144 -8.17 -8.10 -2.62
C MET A 144 -9.56 -8.09 -1.96
N LEU A 145 -9.67 -7.54 -0.75
CA LEU A 145 -10.95 -7.36 -0.06
C LEU A 145 -11.90 -6.46 -0.86
N LEU A 146 -11.38 -5.35 -1.39
CA LEU A 146 -12.19 -4.43 -2.21
C LEU A 146 -12.56 -5.03 -3.57
N ASN A 147 -11.67 -5.82 -4.19
CA ASN A 147 -12.03 -6.58 -5.39
C ASN A 147 -13.10 -7.62 -5.11
N ASP A 148 -13.04 -8.34 -3.98
CA ASP A 148 -14.10 -9.27 -3.59
C ASP A 148 -15.44 -8.56 -3.39
N ALA A 149 -15.46 -7.46 -2.63
CA ALA A 149 -16.66 -6.69 -2.34
C ALA A 149 -17.28 -6.06 -3.60
N SER A 150 -16.47 -5.56 -4.53
CA SER A 150 -16.90 -5.03 -5.83
C SER A 150 -17.21 -6.13 -6.86
N GLY A 151 -17.26 -7.40 -6.43
CA GLY A 151 -17.60 -8.54 -7.27
C GLY A 151 -16.58 -8.83 -8.35
N GLY A 152 -15.30 -8.54 -8.14
CA GLY A 152 -14.18 -8.86 -9.03
C GLY A 152 -14.05 -7.93 -10.23
N ARG A 153 -14.58 -6.70 -10.13
CA ARG A 153 -14.66 -5.76 -11.26
C ARG A 153 -13.29 -5.43 -11.85
N SER A 154 -12.34 -4.99 -11.02
CA SER A 154 -11.02 -4.56 -11.52
C SER A 154 -10.25 -5.73 -12.13
N TRP A 155 -10.32 -6.92 -11.51
CA TRP A 155 -9.70 -8.13 -12.07
C TRP A 155 -10.24 -8.49 -13.46
N ARG A 156 -11.56 -8.41 -13.68
CA ARG A 156 -12.15 -8.65 -15.01
C ARG A 156 -11.75 -7.58 -16.03
N GLU A 157 -11.88 -6.31 -15.67
CA GLU A 157 -11.59 -5.18 -16.57
C GLU A 157 -10.15 -5.24 -17.11
N HIS A 158 -9.22 -5.68 -16.27
CA HIS A 158 -7.79 -5.77 -16.62
C HIS A 158 -7.35 -7.19 -17.02
N SER A 159 -8.27 -8.15 -17.15
CA SER A 159 -7.96 -9.55 -17.49
C SER A 159 -6.83 -10.14 -16.63
N VAL A 160 -6.89 -9.90 -15.32
CA VAL A 160 -5.84 -10.28 -14.37
C VAL A 160 -5.73 -11.79 -14.27
N LYS A 161 -4.50 -12.28 -14.31
CA LYS A 161 -4.16 -13.69 -14.19
C LYS A 161 -3.79 -14.08 -12.76
N LEU A 162 -4.05 -15.33 -12.39
CA LEU A 162 -3.71 -15.85 -11.08
C LEU A 162 -2.21 -15.74 -10.81
N SER A 163 -1.37 -16.07 -11.79
CA SER A 163 0.09 -15.92 -11.71
C SER A 163 0.54 -14.50 -11.31
N GLN A 164 -0.14 -13.46 -11.80
CA GLN A 164 0.17 -12.07 -11.47
C GLN A 164 -0.18 -11.74 -10.02
N ILE A 165 -1.33 -12.23 -9.54
CA ILE A 165 -1.75 -12.07 -8.15
C ILE A 165 -0.77 -12.79 -7.22
N LEU A 166 -0.42 -14.04 -7.52
CA LEU A 166 0.52 -14.83 -6.73
C LEU A 166 1.92 -14.21 -6.74
N GLY A 167 2.36 -13.68 -7.88
CA GLY A 167 3.62 -12.95 -8.01
C GLY A 167 3.68 -11.72 -7.11
N ARG A 168 2.64 -10.88 -7.11
CA ARG A 168 2.52 -9.73 -6.19
C ARG A 168 2.53 -10.19 -4.73
N ASN A 169 1.83 -11.29 -4.44
CA ASN A 169 1.59 -11.76 -3.09
C ASN A 169 2.62 -12.77 -2.55
N LYS A 170 3.70 -13.05 -3.27
CA LYS A 170 4.70 -14.08 -2.91
C LYS A 170 5.30 -13.91 -1.51
N ARG A 171 5.27 -12.68 -0.96
CA ARG A 171 5.76 -12.32 0.38
C ARG A 171 4.66 -11.97 1.38
N THR A 172 3.38 -11.95 0.96
CA THR A 172 2.25 -11.53 1.79
C THR A 172 2.12 -12.38 3.06
N ALA A 173 2.42 -13.68 2.97
CA ALA A 173 2.40 -14.58 4.13
C ALA A 173 3.49 -14.27 5.18
N LEU A 174 4.55 -13.53 4.85
CA LEU A 174 5.63 -13.22 5.78
C LEU A 174 5.19 -12.29 6.93
N GLY A 175 4.19 -11.44 6.70
CA GLY A 175 3.60 -10.61 7.76
C GLY A 175 2.47 -11.30 8.51
N SER A 176 1.62 -12.05 7.81
CA SER A 176 0.59 -12.88 8.42
C SER A 176 0.21 -14.06 7.53
N GLU A 177 0.57 -15.28 7.97
CA GLU A 177 0.15 -16.51 7.29
C GLU A 177 -1.36 -16.67 7.34
N LYS A 178 -1.96 -16.41 8.51
CA LYS A 178 -3.40 -16.57 8.75
C LYS A 178 -4.26 -15.70 7.84
N ILE A 179 -3.89 -14.43 7.63
CA ILE A 179 -4.64 -13.52 6.76
C ILE A 179 -4.44 -13.91 5.29
N TRP A 180 -3.22 -14.26 4.89
CA TRP A 180 -2.95 -14.73 3.53
C TRP A 180 -3.74 -16.00 3.20
N ASP A 181 -3.72 -17.00 4.09
CA ASP A 181 -4.47 -18.24 3.92
C ASP A 181 -5.97 -18.00 3.79
N TYR A 182 -6.52 -17.08 4.58
CA TYR A 182 -7.93 -16.70 4.45
C TYR A 182 -8.21 -16.13 3.05
N ALA A 183 -7.40 -15.16 2.61
CA ALA A 183 -7.61 -14.51 1.33
C ALA A 183 -7.41 -15.46 0.14
N PHE A 184 -6.41 -16.33 0.20
CA PHE A 184 -6.16 -17.35 -0.83
C PHE A 184 -7.33 -18.34 -0.94
N ASN A 185 -7.77 -18.91 0.19
CA ASN A 185 -8.77 -19.98 0.18
C ASN A 185 -10.22 -19.50 0.01
N ASN A 186 -10.53 -18.27 0.42
CA ASN A 186 -11.92 -17.77 0.43
C ASN A 186 -12.19 -16.68 -0.61
N ILE A 187 -11.18 -15.90 -1.00
CA ILE A 187 -11.34 -14.81 -1.98
C ILE A 187 -10.80 -15.25 -3.35
N LEU A 188 -9.52 -15.62 -3.45
CA LEU A 188 -8.93 -15.97 -4.74
C LEU A 188 -9.61 -17.17 -5.37
N LYS A 189 -9.77 -18.25 -4.61
CA LYS A 189 -10.48 -19.45 -5.06
C LYS A 189 -11.86 -19.11 -5.64
N LYS A 190 -12.68 -18.37 -4.89
CA LYS A 190 -14.02 -17.92 -5.31
C LYS A 190 -13.98 -17.20 -6.65
N HIS A 191 -13.02 -16.28 -6.82
CA HIS A 191 -12.94 -15.44 -8.02
C HIS A 191 -12.30 -16.14 -9.23
N VAL A 192 -11.49 -17.17 -9.00
CA VAL A 192 -11.05 -18.08 -10.06
C VAL A 192 -12.21 -18.96 -10.53
N GLU A 193 -12.92 -19.63 -9.61
CA GLU A 193 -14.07 -20.48 -9.92
C GLU A 193 -15.20 -19.73 -10.64
N SER A 194 -15.40 -18.45 -10.31
CA SER A 194 -16.40 -17.60 -10.95
C SER A 194 -15.91 -16.92 -12.25
N GLY A 195 -14.69 -17.18 -12.70
CA GLY A 195 -14.11 -16.63 -13.94
C GLY A 195 -13.76 -15.14 -13.88
N ASN A 196 -13.62 -14.57 -12.68
CA ASN A 196 -13.21 -13.17 -12.51
C ASN A 196 -11.69 -12.99 -12.58
N ILE A 197 -10.95 -14.06 -12.30
CA ILE A 197 -9.49 -14.17 -12.43
C ILE A 197 -9.21 -15.29 -13.42
N ILE A 198 -8.26 -15.08 -14.33
CA ILE A 198 -7.83 -16.11 -15.28
C ILE A 198 -6.89 -17.08 -14.56
N ASP A 199 -7.27 -18.36 -14.45
CA ASP A 199 -6.38 -19.39 -13.91
C ASP A 199 -5.41 -19.90 -14.98
N ASP A 200 -4.26 -19.24 -15.06
CA ASP A 200 -3.16 -19.64 -15.94
C ASP A 200 -2.16 -20.60 -15.27
N GLU A 201 -2.39 -20.97 -14.01
CA GLU A 201 -1.55 -21.88 -13.22
C GLU A 201 -2.20 -23.26 -13.00
N GLY A 202 -3.54 -23.36 -13.14
CA GLY A 202 -4.30 -24.59 -12.92
C GLY A 202 -4.33 -25.01 -11.44
N ILE A 203 -4.33 -24.04 -10.54
CA ILE A 203 -4.24 -24.27 -9.09
C ILE A 203 -5.61 -24.61 -8.47
N PHE A 204 -6.71 -24.09 -9.04
CA PHE A 204 -8.06 -24.22 -8.48
C PHE A 204 -9.00 -25.10 -9.31
#